data_AF-A0A2P4SNP4-F1
#
_entry.id   AF-A0A2P4SNP4-F1
#
_cell.length_a   1.000
_cell.length_b   1.000
_cell.length_c   1.000
_cell.angle_alpha   90.00
_cell.angle_beta   90.00
_cell.angle_gamma   90.00
#
_symmetry.space_group_name_H-M   'P 1'
#
loop_
_entity.id
_entity.type
_entity.pdbx_description
1 polymer ?
#
loop_
_entity_poly.entity_id
_entity_poly.type
_entity_poly.pdbx_seq_one_letter_code
_entity_poly.pdbx_strand_id
1 'polypeptide(L)'
;STCRYTVISAALTFPQKLWVLVESYQFKSIWWGQNGSCIVIDQEMFQIEVLGKKGSVRVFGTENMKSFTRQLNMYGFTKMQRDSERSASLPEFLAEEEAFAAHRKVHQLLRT
;
A
#
# COMPACT_ATOMS: atom_id res chain seq x y z
N SER A 1 -3.98 22.65 -1.96
CA SER A 1 -5.30 22.15 -2.40
C SER A 1 -5.86 21.24 -1.32
N THR A 2 -7.10 21.49 -0.91
CA THR A 2 -7.77 20.97 0.29
C THR A 2 -7.61 19.45 0.47
N CYS A 3 -7.00 19.02 1.58
CA CYS A 3 -7.05 17.64 2.07
C CYS A 3 -8.53 17.28 2.33
N ARG A 4 -9.21 16.73 1.33
CA ARG A 4 -10.49 16.09 1.54
C ARG A 4 -10.21 14.81 2.31
N TYR A 5 -10.74 14.69 3.53
CA TYR A 5 -10.82 13.39 4.19
C TYR A 5 -11.53 12.42 3.26
N THR A 6 -10.90 11.27 3.00
CA THR A 6 -11.39 10.33 2.00
C THR A 6 -12.21 9.31 2.73
N VAL A 7 -13.54 9.46 2.67
CA VAL A 7 -14.46 8.48 3.27
C VAL A 7 -14.59 7.30 2.30
N ILE A 8 -14.05 6.16 2.69
CA ILE A 8 -14.21 4.92 1.92
C ILE A 8 -15.56 4.31 2.30
N SER A 9 -16.54 4.43 1.38
CA SER A 9 -17.89 3.92 1.61
C SER A 9 -17.91 2.39 1.68
N ALA A 10 -18.72 1.86 2.61
CA ALA A 10 -18.95 0.42 2.76
C ALA A 10 -19.56 -0.22 1.50
N ALA A 11 -20.31 0.57 0.70
CA ALA A 11 -20.98 0.14 -0.52
C ALA A 11 -20.04 -0.07 -1.71
N LEU A 12 -18.78 0.36 -1.62
CA LEU A 12 -17.78 0.16 -2.69
C LEU A 12 -17.36 -1.32 -2.78
N THR A 13 -17.11 -1.76 -4.01
CA THR A 13 -16.49 -3.07 -4.27
C THR A 13 -15.03 -3.07 -3.83
N PHE A 14 -14.42 -4.26 -3.73
CA PHE A 14 -13.02 -4.37 -3.33
C PHE A 14 -12.07 -3.55 -4.22
N PRO A 15 -12.13 -3.62 -5.57
CA PRO A 15 -11.26 -2.82 -6.44
C PRO A 15 -11.47 -1.31 -6.26
N GLN A 16 -12.72 -0.86 -6.05
CA GLN A 16 -13.01 0.55 -5.81
C GLN A 16 -12.42 1.04 -4.49
N LYS A 17 -12.53 0.25 -3.42
CA LYS A 17 -11.90 0.58 -2.12
C LYS A 17 -10.39 0.62 -2.23
N LEU A 18 -9.81 -0.34 -2.95
CA LEU A 18 -8.37 -0.40 -3.20
C LEU A 18 -7.88 0.82 -3.98
N TRP A 19 -8.58 1.22 -5.04
CA TRP A 19 -8.28 2.42 -5.81
C TRP A 19 -8.26 3.67 -4.93
N VAL A 20 -9.32 3.86 -4.13
CA VAL A 20 -9.43 5.02 -3.23
C VAL A 20 -8.33 5.03 -2.17
N LEU A 21 -7.91 3.86 -1.67
CA LEU A 21 -6.78 3.76 -0.72
C LEU A 21 -5.47 4.20 -1.35
N VAL A 22 -5.13 3.67 -2.53
CA VAL A 22 -3.86 3.93 -3.21
C VAL A 22 -3.76 5.38 -3.67
N GLU A 23 -4.88 5.96 -4.12
CA GLU A 23 -4.95 7.35 -4.58
C GLU A 23 -4.94 8.36 -3.42
N SER A 24 -5.31 7.92 -2.21
CA SER A 24 -5.42 8.79 -1.05
C SER A 24 -4.10 8.92 -0.31
N TYR A 25 -3.60 10.15 -0.22
CA TYR A 25 -2.41 10.49 0.57
C TYR A 25 -2.57 10.32 2.10
N GLN A 26 -3.78 10.00 2.58
CA GLN A 26 -4.03 9.73 4.01
C GLN A 26 -3.40 8.42 4.49
N PHE A 27 -3.22 7.46 3.58
CA PHE A 27 -2.67 6.16 3.91
C PHE A 27 -1.20 6.12 3.53
N LYS A 28 -0.33 5.79 4.49
CA LYS A 28 1.12 5.73 4.28
C LYS A 28 1.62 4.32 3.98
N SER A 29 0.78 3.32 4.26
CA SER A 29 1.10 1.91 4.10
C SER A 29 0.85 1.34 2.71
N ILE A 30 0.25 2.12 1.80
CA ILE A 30 -0.09 1.70 0.45
C ILE A 30 0.11 2.86 -0.54
N TRP A 31 0.74 2.59 -1.69
CA TRP A 31 0.99 3.60 -2.72
C TRP A 31 1.24 2.96 -4.10
N TRP A 32 1.20 3.77 -5.15
CA TRP A 32 1.59 3.36 -6.51
C TRP A 32 3.11 3.11 -6.60
N GLY A 33 3.51 2.03 -7.26
CA GLY A 33 4.91 1.84 -7.67
C GLY A 33 5.35 2.89 -8.70
N GLN A 34 6.66 2.99 -8.96
CA GLN A 34 7.26 4.05 -9.80
C GLN A 34 6.58 4.26 -11.16
N ASN A 35 6.05 3.20 -11.77
CA ASN A 35 5.45 3.25 -13.11
C ASN A 35 3.92 3.25 -13.10
N GLY A 36 3.28 3.32 -11.93
CA GLY A 36 1.81 3.24 -11.78
C GLY A 36 1.19 1.89 -12.18
N SER A 37 2.00 0.90 -12.55
CA SER A 37 1.55 -0.43 -12.99
C SER A 37 1.36 -1.42 -11.85
N CYS A 38 1.88 -1.11 -10.67
CA CYS A 38 1.77 -1.97 -9.49
C CYS A 38 1.46 -1.15 -8.24
N ILE A 39 0.94 -1.84 -7.24
CA ILE A 39 0.67 -1.28 -5.91
C ILE A 39 1.73 -1.85 -4.95
N VAL A 40 2.34 -0.96 -4.18
CA VAL A 40 3.26 -1.32 -3.10
C VAL A 40 2.51 -1.23 -1.77
N ILE A 41 2.65 -2.27 -0.95
CA ILE A 41 2.02 -2.36 0.37
C ILE A 41 3.09 -2.68 1.41
N ASP A 42 3.27 -1.79 2.38
CA ASP A 42 4.01 -2.08 3.61
C ASP A 42 3.12 -2.95 4.49
N GLN A 43 3.42 -4.24 4.56
CA GLN A 43 2.56 -5.23 5.19
C GLN A 43 2.28 -4.94 6.68
N GLU A 44 3.29 -4.51 7.43
CA GLU A 44 3.16 -4.28 8.87
C GLU A 44 2.35 -3.01 9.14
N MET A 45 2.69 -1.93 8.44
CA MET A 45 1.95 -0.68 8.57
C MET A 45 0.52 -0.79 8.04
N PHE A 46 0.28 -1.55 6.97
CA PHE A 46 -1.05 -1.74 6.38
C PHE A 46 -1.97 -2.52 7.31
N GLN A 47 -1.40 -3.49 8.02
CA GLN A 47 -2.11 -4.26 9.03
C GLN A 47 -2.63 -3.33 10.16
N ILE A 48 -1.86 -2.34 10.59
CA ILE A 48 -2.24 -1.41 11.66
C ILE A 48 -3.15 -0.29 11.14
N GLU A 49 -2.77 0.32 10.01
CA GLU A 49 -3.41 1.52 9.47
C GLU A 49 -4.77 1.22 8.82
N VAL A 50 -4.91 0.08 8.13
CA VAL A 50 -6.08 -0.24 7.32
C VAL A 50 -6.85 -1.45 7.86
N LEU A 51 -6.20 -2.61 7.98
CA LEU A 51 -6.90 -3.86 8.36
C LEU A 51 -7.27 -3.92 9.85
N GLY A 52 -6.51 -3.23 10.71
CA GLY A 52 -6.76 -3.15 12.14
C GLY A 52 -7.93 -2.23 12.52
N LYS A 53 -8.49 -1.48 11.57
CA LYS A 53 -9.64 -0.58 11.82
C LYS A 53 -10.93 -1.39 12.01
N LYS A 54 -11.67 -1.08 13.07
CA LYS A 54 -12.91 -1.77 13.48
C LYS A 54 -14.10 -0.81 13.45
N GLY A 55 -15.31 -1.38 13.54
CA GLY A 55 -16.57 -0.63 13.55
C GLY A 55 -16.78 0.18 12.27
N SER A 56 -17.29 1.40 12.41
CA SER A 56 -17.67 2.29 11.30
C SER A 56 -16.48 2.80 10.47
N VAL A 57 -15.24 2.62 10.94
CA VAL A 57 -14.02 3.04 10.23
C VAL A 57 -13.36 1.88 9.47
N ARG A 58 -13.94 0.68 9.53
CA ARG A 58 -13.45 -0.52 8.85
C ARG A 58 -13.58 -0.35 7.34
N VAL A 59 -12.46 -0.47 6.63
CA VAL A 59 -12.41 -0.37 5.17
C VAL A 59 -12.79 -1.71 4.51
N PHE A 60 -12.14 -2.80 4.93
CA PHE A 60 -12.34 -4.15 4.40
C PHE A 60 -13.02 -5.07 5.42
N GLY A 61 -13.80 -6.03 4.93
CA GLY A 61 -14.45 -7.06 5.75
C GLY A 61 -13.48 -8.07 6.38
N THR A 62 -12.18 -7.80 6.39
CA THR A 62 -11.16 -8.68 6.97
C THR A 62 -10.12 -7.90 7.74
N GLU A 63 -9.56 -8.54 8.76
CA GLU A 63 -8.45 -8.01 9.57
C GLU A 63 -7.14 -8.74 9.28
N ASN A 64 -7.10 -9.65 8.29
CA ASN A 64 -5.94 -10.51 8.07
C ASN A 64 -5.36 -10.28 6.67
N MET A 65 -4.05 -10.03 6.62
CA MET A 65 -3.30 -9.92 5.37
C MET A 65 -3.51 -11.10 4.42
N LYS A 66 -3.58 -12.35 4.90
CA LYS A 66 -3.83 -13.52 4.05
C LYS A 66 -5.16 -13.43 3.31
N SER A 67 -6.21 -13.03 4.02
CA SER A 67 -7.55 -12.86 3.44
C SER A 67 -7.61 -11.69 2.47
N PHE A 68 -6.87 -10.61 2.77
CA PHE A 68 -6.71 -9.47 1.87
C PHE A 68 -5.98 -9.87 0.58
N THR A 69 -4.86 -10.60 0.68
CA THR A 69 -4.12 -11.15 -0.47
C THR A 69 -4.98 -12.09 -1.30
N ARG A 70 -5.85 -12.91 -0.66
CA ARG A 70 -6.81 -13.73 -1.40
C ARG A 70 -7.77 -12.89 -2.24
N GLN A 71 -8.26 -11.77 -1.72
CA GLN A 71 -9.11 -10.86 -2.50
C GLN A 71 -8.32 -10.26 -3.67
N LEU A 72 -7.09 -9.81 -3.46
CA LEU A 72 -6.21 -9.35 -4.55
C LEU A 72 -6.11 -10.39 -5.67
N ASN A 73 -5.82 -11.65 -5.32
CA ASN A 73 -5.71 -12.74 -6.30
C ASN A 73 -7.03 -13.00 -7.06
N MET A 74 -8.18 -12.91 -6.38
CA MET A 74 -9.50 -13.07 -7.03
C MET A 74 -9.79 -11.97 -8.06
N TYR A 75 -9.20 -10.80 -7.90
CA TYR A 75 -9.31 -9.68 -8.84
C TYR A 75 -8.13 -9.60 -9.82
N GLY A 76 -7.32 -10.66 -9.93
CA GLY A 76 -6.26 -10.77 -10.95
C GLY A 76 -4.93 -10.13 -10.58
N PHE A 77 -4.76 -9.58 -9.37
CA PHE A 77 -3.46 -9.12 -8.91
C PHE A 77 -2.56 -10.33 -8.61
N THR A 78 -1.29 -10.23 -8.99
CA THR A 78 -0.27 -11.23 -8.65
C THR A 78 0.81 -10.57 -7.82
N LYS A 79 1.30 -11.26 -6.78
CA LYS A 79 2.42 -10.77 -5.98
C LYS A 79 3.67 -10.76 -6.86
N MET A 80 4.24 -9.58 -7.06
CA MET A 80 5.54 -9.45 -7.73
C MET A 80 6.62 -9.98 -6.77
N GLN A 81 7.31 -11.04 -7.19
CA GLN A 81 8.53 -11.44 -6.49
C GLN A 81 9.56 -10.35 -6.79
N ARG A 82 10.03 -9.64 -5.75
CA ARG A 82 11.32 -8.95 -5.86
C ARG A 82 12.33 -10.07 -5.83
N ASP A 83 13.05 -10.27 -6.93
CA ASP A 83 13.99 -11.37 -7.08
C ASP A 83 14.91 -11.43 -5.85
N SER A 84 14.64 -12.37 -4.95
CA SER A 84 15.57 -12.75 -3.89
C SER A 84 16.80 -13.48 -4.47
N GLU A 85 16.82 -13.70 -5.79
CA GLU A 85 17.91 -14.28 -6.57
C GLU A 85 18.57 -13.28 -7.52
N ARG A 86 18.27 -11.98 -7.44
CA ARG A 86 19.28 -11.03 -7.90
C ARG A 86 20.32 -11.07 -6.80
N SER A 87 21.49 -11.64 -7.08
CA SER A 87 22.69 -11.53 -6.27
C SER A 87 23.05 -10.05 -6.11
N ALA A 88 22.26 -9.32 -5.33
CA ALA A 88 22.48 -7.93 -5.03
C ALA A 88 23.70 -7.94 -4.14
N SER A 89 24.85 -7.62 -4.75
CA SER A 89 26.00 -7.20 -3.97
C SER A 89 25.51 -6.17 -2.94
N LEU A 90 26.04 -6.22 -1.71
CA LEU A 90 25.69 -5.32 -0.59
C LEU A 90 25.39 -3.86 -1.01
N PRO A 91 26.11 -3.25 -1.98
CA PRO A 91 25.82 -1.90 -2.46
C PRO A 91 24.45 -1.71 -3.12
N GLU A 92 23.95 -2.69 -3.88
CA GLU A 92 22.65 -2.58 -4.57
C GLU A 92 21.49 -2.71 -3.58
N PHE A 93 21.64 -3.57 -2.56
CA PHE A 93 20.66 -3.69 -1.47
C PHE A 93 20.57 -2.41 -0.63
N LEU A 94 21.72 -1.83 -0.26
CA LEU A 94 21.76 -0.55 0.45
C LEU A 94 21.18 0.59 -0.39
N ALA A 95 21.49 0.63 -1.69
CA ALA A 95 20.94 1.65 -2.59
C ALA A 95 19.42 1.53 -2.76
N GLU A 96 18.87 0.31 -2.84
CA GLU A 96 17.42 0.10 -2.89
C GLU A 96 16.75 0.48 -1.57
N GLU A 97 17.32 0.09 -0.42
CA GLU A 97 16.81 0.48 0.90
C GLU A 97 16.87 2.00 1.10
N GLU A 98 17.97 2.63 0.70
CA GLU A 98 18.10 4.09 0.69
C GLU A 98 17.10 4.74 -0.27
N ALA A 99 16.83 4.15 -1.44
CA ALA A 99 15.81 4.65 -2.34
C ALA A 99 14.40 4.51 -1.75
N PHE A 100 14.08 3.41 -1.05
CA PHE A 100 12.80 3.25 -0.34
C PHE A 100 12.70 4.22 0.85
N ALA A 101 13.77 4.40 1.61
CA ALA A 101 13.84 5.34 2.72
C ALA A 101 13.74 6.79 2.23
N ALA A 102 14.45 7.13 1.15
CA ALA A 102 14.38 8.41 0.47
C ALA A 102 12.99 8.62 -0.11
N HIS A 103 12.34 7.62 -0.70
CA HIS A 103 10.97 7.75 -1.18
C HIS A 103 10.00 7.99 -0.02
N ARG A 104 10.17 7.28 1.11
CA ARG A 104 9.43 7.56 2.35
C ARG A 104 9.68 8.98 2.86
N LYS A 105 10.90 9.48 2.74
CA LYS A 105 11.35 10.79 3.26
C LYS A 105 10.96 11.95 2.33
N VAL A 106 11.04 11.77 1.02
CA VAL A 106 10.53 12.69 -0.01
C VAL A 106 9.01 12.74 0.06
N HIS A 107 8.35 11.59 0.18
CA HIS A 107 6.91 11.56 0.44
C HIS A 107 6.56 12.15 1.80
N GLN A 108 7.49 12.25 2.76
CA GLN A 108 7.34 13.04 4.00
C GLN A 108 7.62 14.54 3.83
N LEU A 109 8.57 14.93 2.97
CA LEU A 109 9.02 16.30 2.73
C LEU A 109 8.10 17.08 1.80
N LEU A 110 7.49 16.42 0.81
CA LEU A 110 6.39 16.98 0.01
C LEU A 110 5.11 17.22 0.83
N ARG A 111 5.13 16.98 2.16
CA ARG A 111 4.02 17.19 3.11
C ARG A 111 4.10 18.50 3.91
N THR A 112 5.13 19.33 3.74
CA THR A 112 5.21 20.70 4.30
C THR A 112 4.90 21.72 3.22
#